data_AF-A0AA90NER0-F1
#
_entry.id   AF-A0AA90NER0-F1
#
_cell.length_a   1.000
_cell.length_b   1.000
_cell.length_c   1.000
_cell.angle_alpha   90.00
_cell.angle_beta   90.00
_cell.angle_gamma   90.00
#
_symmetry.space_group_name_H-M   'P 1'
#
loop_
_entity.id
_entity.type
_entity.pdbx_description
1 polymer ?
#
loop_
_entity_poly.entity_id
_entity_poly.type
_entity_poly.pdbx_seq_one_letter_code
_entity_poly.pdbx_strand_id
1 'polypeptide(L)' 'MSALKKSGCSQREIAEIIGTSQSTVSRELARNTGERGYRHRHAQVRTDRRRTESAWASRIPPKMLWV' A
#
# COMPACT_ATOMS: atom_id res chain seq x y z
N MET A 1 5.00 -9.68 2.77
CA MET A 1 5.23 -9.52 4.23
C MET A 1 4.68 -10.63 5.11
N SER A 2 3.74 -11.49 4.67
CA SER A 2 3.13 -12.51 5.56
C SER A 2 4.16 -13.49 6.13
N ALA A 3 5.12 -13.97 5.33
CA ALA A 3 6.22 -14.83 5.81
C ALA A 3 7.11 -14.10 6.82
N LEU A 4 7.60 -12.90 6.46
CA LEU A 4 8.47 -12.07 7.30
C LEU A 4 7.85 -11.71 8.67
N LYS A 5 6.54 -11.43 8.71
CA LYS A 5 5.84 -11.17 9.99
C LYS A 5 5.65 -12.44 10.83
N LYS A 6 5.48 -13.60 10.20
CA LYS A 6 5.37 -14.90 10.90
C LYS A 6 6.72 -15.37 11.45
N SER A 7 7.82 -14.96 10.83
CA SER A 7 9.19 -15.26 11.27
C SER A 7 9.65 -14.45 12.49
N GLY A 8 8.79 -13.61 13.09
CA GLY A 8 9.16 -12.77 14.24
C GLY A 8 10.03 -11.55 13.88
N CYS A 9 10.27 -11.29 12.60
CA CYS A 9 11.08 -10.14 12.17
C CYS A 9 10.38 -8.83 12.52
N SER A 10 11.13 -7.92 13.14
CA SER A 10 10.74 -6.55 13.38
C SER A 10 10.50 -5.81 12.04
N GLN A 11 9.68 -4.77 12.07
CA GLN A 11 9.43 -3.96 10.87
C GLN A 11 10.71 -3.32 10.31
N ARG A 12 11.74 -3.11 11.15
CA ARG A 12 13.03 -2.55 10.77
C ARG A 12 13.86 -3.55 9.96
N GLU A 13 13.94 -4.80 10.42
CA GLU A 13 14.59 -5.88 9.66
C GLU A 13 13.89 -6.14 8.34
N ILE A 14 12.55 -6.11 8.32
CA ILE A 14 11.77 -6.21 7.07
C ILE A 14 12.15 -5.10 6.10
N ALA A 15 12.31 -3.87 6.62
CA ALA A 15 12.70 -2.71 5.84
C ALA A 15 14.12 -2.87 5.26
N GLU A 16 15.07 -3.34 6.05
CA GLU A 16 16.44 -3.60 5.62
C GLU A 16 16.48 -4.69 4.54
N ILE A 17 15.75 -5.79 4.71
CA ILE A 17 15.68 -6.90 3.74
C ILE A 17 15.13 -6.44 2.38
N ILE A 18 14.13 -5.56 2.37
CA ILE A 18 13.49 -5.10 1.12
C ILE A 18 14.03 -3.75 0.62
N GLY A 19 15.03 -3.17 1.30
CA GLY A 19 15.63 -1.89 0.92
C GLY A 19 14.69 -0.68 1.03
N THR A 20 13.86 -0.62 2.08
CA THR A 20 12.96 0.53 2.31
C THR A 20 13.02 1.04 3.75
N SER A 21 12.36 2.17 4.03
CA SER A 21 12.28 2.70 5.40
C SER A 21 11.29 1.91 6.26
N GLN A 22 11.55 1.80 7.56
CA GLN A 22 10.60 1.18 8.50
C GLN A 22 9.23 1.88 8.47
N SER A 23 9.20 3.20 8.24
CA SER A 23 7.95 3.96 8.07
C SER A 23 7.14 3.51 6.85
N THR A 24 7.81 3.07 5.78
CA THR A 24 7.17 2.51 4.58
C THR A 24 6.50 1.19 4.93
N VAL A 25 7.20 0.31 5.65
CA VAL A 25 6.68 -0.98 6.11
C VAL A 25 5.48 -0.79 7.04
N SER A 26 5.57 0.12 8.00
CA SER A 26 4.48 0.44 8.92
C SER A 26 3.24 0.92 8.17
N ARG A 27 3.40 1.91 7.28
CA ARG A 27 2.31 2.45 6.46
C ARG A 27 1.69 1.40 5.54
N GLU A 28 2.51 0.56 4.93
CA GLU A 28 2.08 -0.56 4.10
C GLU A 28 1.21 -1.52 4.94
N LEU A 29 1.70 -1.95 6.10
CA LEU A 29 0.94 -2.84 6.98
C LEU A 29 -0.36 -2.21 7.46
N ALA A 30 -0.37 -0.96 7.89
CA ALA A 30 -1.59 -0.29 8.36
C ALA A 30 -2.65 -0.21 7.26
N ARG A 31 -2.24 0.10 6.02
CA ARG A 31 -3.14 0.27 4.88
C ARG A 31 -3.55 -1.03 4.22
N ASN A 32 -2.68 -2.04 4.28
CA ASN A 32 -2.76 -3.27 3.51
C ASN A 32 -2.87 -4.55 4.37
N THR A 33 -3.08 -4.45 5.67
CA THR A 33 -3.51 -5.59 6.51
C THR A 33 -5.03 -5.64 6.57
N GLY A 34 -5.62 -6.84 6.56
CA GLY A 34 -7.04 -7.05 6.83
C GLY A 34 -7.22 -7.89 8.10
N GLU A 35 -8.47 -8.24 8.44
CA GLU A 35 -8.81 -8.99 9.66
C GLU A 35 -8.08 -10.34 9.78
N ARG A 36 -7.80 -10.99 8.64
CA ARG A 36 -7.04 -12.25 8.56
C ARG A 36 -5.53 -12.04 8.40
N GLY A 37 -5.03 -10.85 8.70
CA GLY A 37 -3.63 -10.46 8.55
C GLY A 37 -3.25 -10.00 7.15
N TYR A 38 -1.94 -10.01 6.87
CA TYR A 38 -1.38 -9.51 5.61
C TYR A 38 -1.49 -10.53 4.49
N ARG A 39 -2.15 -10.17 3.39
CA ARG A 39 -2.25 -10.98 2.16
C ARG A 39 -1.80 -10.16 0.95
N HIS A 40 -0.69 -10.55 0.33
CA HIS A 40 -0.05 -9.76 -0.72
C HIS A 40 -0.96 -9.50 -1.93
N ARG A 41 -1.76 -10.49 -2.37
CA ARG A 41 -2.73 -10.28 -3.47
C ARG A 41 -3.76 -9.18 -3.16
N HIS A 42 -4.30 -9.19 -1.94
CA HIS A 42 -5.28 -8.18 -1.51
C HIS A 42 -4.64 -6.81 -1.25
N ALA A 43 -3.38 -6.80 -0.79
CA ALA A 43 -2.59 -5.58 -0.65
C ALA A 43 -2.35 -4.90 -2.00
N GLN A 44 -1.98 -5.70 -3.02
CA GLN A 44 -1.76 -5.23 -4.38
C GLN A 44 -3.03 -4.63 -4.97
N VAL A 45 -4.14 -5.39 -4.95
CA VAL A 45 -5.44 -4.92 -5.48
C VAL A 45 -5.89 -3.61 -4.83
N ARG A 46 -5.76 -3.46 -3.50
CA ARG A 46 -6.11 -2.21 -2.81
C ARG A 46 -5.18 -1.05 -3.17
N THR A 47 -3.91 -1.33 -3.38
CA THR A 47 -2.94 -0.31 -3.78
C THR A 47 -3.21 0.17 -5.19
N ASP A 48 -3.49 -0.74 -6.12
CA ASP A 48 -3.83 -0.40 -7.50
C ASP A 48 -5.15 0.36 -7.57
N ARG A 49 -6.17 -0.06 -6.82
CA ARG A 49 -7.44 0.67 -6.68
C ARG A 49 -7.22 2.12 -6.22
N ARG A 50 -6.44 2.33 -5.15
CA ARG A 50 -6.11 3.69 -4.69
C ARG A 50 -5.39 4.51 -5.74
N ARG A 51 -4.44 3.93 -6.46
CA ARG A 51 -3.73 4.61 -7.56
C ARG A 51 -4.71 5.05 -8.65
N THR A 52 -5.64 4.19 -9.04
CA THR A 52 -6.65 4.54 -10.06
C THR A 52 -7.61 5.63 -9.57
N GLU A 53 -8.05 5.58 -8.31
CA GLU A 53 -8.95 6.58 -7.72
C GLU A 53 -8.26 7.96 -7.60
N SER A 54 -7.00 8.00 -7.16
CA SER A 54 -6.23 9.25 -7.08
C SER A 54 -5.90 9.84 -8.46
N ALA A 55 -5.60 8.99 -9.46
CA ALA A 55 -5.38 9.44 -10.83
C ALA A 55 -6.64 10.06 -11.44
N TRP A 56 -7.82 9.49 -11.17
CA TRP A 56 -9.10 10.10 -11.55
C TRP A 56 -9.34 11.43 -10.83
N ALA A 57 -9.11 11.50 -9.51
CA ALA A 57 -9.30 12.73 -8.73
C ALA A 57 -8.40 13.88 -9.21
N SER A 58 -7.21 13.56 -9.72
CA SER A 58 -6.26 14.56 -10.24
C SER A 58 -6.54 14.96 -11.69
N ARG A 59 -7.44 14.27 -12.39
CA ARG A 59 -7.76 14.53 -13.80
C ARG A 59 -9.03 15.38 -13.87
N ILE A 60 -8.88 16.68 -14.09
CA ILE A 60 -10.02 17.58 -14.36
C ILE A 60 -10.78 17.04 -15.59
N PRO A 61 -12.07 16.69 -15.47
CA PRO A 61 -12.84 16.25 -16.64
C PRO A 61 -13.01 17.44 -17.61
N PRO A 62 -12.81 17.25 -18.93
CA PRO A 62 -12.87 18.32 -19.93
C PRO A 62 -14.19 19.11 -19.97
N LYS A 63 -15.27 18.55 -19.42
CA LYS A 63 -16.61 19.17 -19.40
C LYS A 63 -16.71 20.42 -18.49
N MET A 64 -15.65 20.77 -17.77
CA MET A 64 -15.60 21.88 -16.81
C MET A 64 -14.85 23.11 -17.35
N LEU A 65 -14.63 23.19 -18.67
CA LEU A 65 -13.96 24.29 -19.39
C LEU A 65 -14.88 24.96 -20.42
N TRP A 66 -16.15 25.22 -20.05
CA TRP A 66 -17.01 26.12 -20.82
C TRP A 66 -17.33 27.35 -19.96
N VAL A 67 -16.53 28.40 -20.14
CA VAL A 67 -16.95 29.79 -19.96
C VAL A 67 -16.87 30.46 -21.33
#